data_AF-A0A6P2ED19-F1
#
_entry.id   AF-A0A6P2ED19-F1
#
_cell.length_a   1.000
_cell.length_b   1.000
_cell.length_c   1.000
_cell.angle_alpha   90.00
_cell.angle_beta   90.00
_cell.angle_gamma   90.00
#
_symmetry.space_group_name_H-M   'P 1'
#
loop_
_entity.id
_entity.type
_entity.pdbx_description
1 polymer ?
#
loop_
_entity_poly.entity_id
_entity_poly.type
_entity_poly.pdbx_seq_one_letter_code
_entity_poly.pdbx_strand_id
1 'polypeptide(L)'
;MRVKSSFLAIALALAAPAIAMAQPASQVDAAACKAEEEALEQDMAVARSRGQMLRRRELAEALTALQGRCKTLAPAQSRAARIDKLEQEIRELRLELDRAEAQLRELTHGG
;
A
#
# COMPACT_ATOMS: atom_id res chain seq x y z
N MET A 1 49.24 -28.52 -2.09
CA MET A 1 49.47 -28.25 -0.65
C MET A 1 48.24 -27.56 -0.09
N ARG A 2 47.62 -28.14 0.93
CA ARG A 2 46.46 -27.58 1.65
C ARG A 2 46.94 -26.51 2.63
N VAL A 3 46.43 -25.28 2.54
CA VAL A 3 46.57 -24.31 3.63
C VAL A 3 45.24 -24.24 4.36
N LYS A 4 45.33 -24.47 5.67
CA LYS A 4 44.23 -24.66 6.62
C LYS A 4 43.61 -23.32 7.03
N SER A 5 42.30 -23.42 7.25
CA SER A 5 41.40 -22.49 7.93
C SER A 5 41.93 -22.01 9.28
N SER A 6 41.65 -20.75 9.66
CA SER A 6 41.34 -20.36 11.05
C SER A 6 40.96 -18.87 11.22
N PHE A 7 39.70 -18.68 11.65
CA PHE A 7 39.16 -17.70 12.60
C PHE A 7 39.34 -16.18 12.40
N LEU A 8 38.21 -15.48 12.20
CA LEU A 8 37.62 -14.62 13.24
C LEU A 8 36.22 -14.15 12.83
N ALA A 9 35.24 -14.54 13.63
CA ALA A 9 33.87 -14.06 13.55
C ALA A 9 33.82 -12.62 14.07
N ILE A 10 33.31 -11.70 13.24
CA ILE A 10 32.79 -10.41 13.70
C ILE A 10 31.33 -10.37 13.28
N ALA A 11 30.48 -10.82 14.20
CA ALA A 11 29.05 -10.58 14.14
C ALA A 11 28.82 -9.10 14.44
N LEU A 12 28.72 -8.27 13.41
CA LEU A 12 28.19 -6.92 13.55
C LEU A 12 26.69 -6.98 13.30
N ALA A 13 25.96 -7.24 14.38
CA ALA A 13 24.52 -7.08 14.42
C ALA A 13 24.18 -5.58 14.29
N LEU A 14 24.00 -5.10 13.06
CA LEU A 14 23.25 -3.88 12.83
C LEU A 14 21.76 -4.23 13.00
N ALA A 15 21.31 -4.08 14.24
CA ALA A 15 19.90 -3.92 14.54
C ALA A 15 19.40 -2.61 13.90
N ALA A 16 18.48 -2.77 12.95
CA ALA A 16 17.28 -1.97 12.65
C ALA A 16 17.39 -0.41 12.72
N PRO A 17 16.79 0.31 11.74
CA PRO A 17 15.39 0.14 11.47
C PRO A 17 15.15 -0.31 10.05
N ALA A 18 14.44 -1.43 9.91
CA ALA A 18 13.48 -1.52 8.83
C ALA A 18 12.51 -0.36 9.07
N ILE A 19 12.79 0.78 8.45
CA ILE A 19 11.77 1.78 8.16
C ILE A 19 10.87 1.05 7.19
N ALA A 20 9.92 0.29 7.73
CA ALA A 20 8.70 -0.05 7.04
C ALA A 20 8.05 1.30 6.77
N MET A 21 8.45 1.91 5.65
CA MET A 21 7.61 2.81 4.91
C MET A 21 6.38 1.95 4.66
N ALA A 22 5.40 2.06 5.54
CA ALA A 22 4.03 1.67 5.27
C ALA A 22 3.57 2.61 4.15
N GLN A 23 4.09 2.37 2.95
CA GLN A 23 3.45 2.84 1.75
C GLN A 23 2.06 2.23 1.84
N PRO A 24 1.02 3.07 1.77
CA PRO A 24 -0.33 2.56 1.88
C PRO A 24 -0.46 1.51 0.78
N ALA A 25 -0.64 0.25 1.15
CA ALA A 25 -0.66 -0.89 0.21
C ALA A 25 -1.60 -0.61 -0.97
N SER A 26 -2.66 0.17 -0.70
CA SER A 26 -3.58 0.75 -1.67
C SER A 26 -2.91 1.55 -2.81
N GLN A 27 -1.95 2.43 -2.55
CA GLN A 27 -1.28 3.20 -3.60
C GLN A 27 -0.35 2.31 -4.44
N VAL A 28 0.27 1.31 -3.81
CA VAL A 28 1.09 0.30 -4.50
C VAL A 28 0.20 -0.54 -5.43
N ASP A 29 -0.98 -0.94 -4.96
CA ASP A 29 -1.96 -1.71 -5.73
C ASP A 29 -2.54 -0.91 -6.91
N ALA A 30 -2.84 0.38 -6.72
CA ALA A 30 -3.32 1.24 -7.80
C ALA A 30 -2.24 1.51 -8.85
N ALA A 31 -0.99 1.75 -8.43
CA ALA A 31 0.13 1.94 -9.34
C ALA A 31 0.48 0.66 -10.11
N ALA A 32 0.43 -0.50 -9.45
CA ALA A 32 0.64 -1.80 -10.08
C ALA A 32 -0.44 -2.09 -11.14
N CYS A 33 -1.71 -1.85 -10.81
CA CYS A 33 -2.81 -1.97 -11.77
C CYS A 33 -2.59 -1.13 -13.03
N LYS A 34 -2.17 0.14 -12.87
CA LYS A 34 -1.91 1.02 -14.00
C LYS A 34 -0.71 0.56 -14.84
N ALA A 35 0.35 0.08 -14.20
CA ALA A 35 1.51 -0.44 -14.90
C ALA A 35 1.16 -1.69 -15.74
N GLU A 36 0.31 -2.58 -15.22
CA GLU A 36 -0.17 -3.75 -15.97
C GLU A 36 -1.08 -3.36 -17.15
N GLU A 37 -1.92 -2.33 -16.99
CA GLU A 37 -2.74 -1.79 -18.09
C GLU A 37 -1.86 -1.25 -19.22
N GLU A 38 -0.86 -0.43 -18.88
CA GLU A 38 0.09 0.14 -19.85
C GLU A 38 0.89 -0.95 -20.58
N ALA A 39 1.30 -2.01 -19.88
CA ALA A 39 2.00 -3.14 -20.49
C ALA A 39 1.12 -3.88 -21.51
N LEU A 40 -0.15 -4.14 -21.18
CA LEU A 40 -1.09 -4.78 -22.10
C LEU A 40 -1.38 -3.92 -23.33
N GLU A 41 -1.49 -2.59 -23.16
CA GLU A 41 -1.68 -1.66 -24.29
C GLU A 41 -0.47 -1.64 -25.23
N GLN A 42 0.75 -1.70 -24.69
CA GLN A 42 1.97 -1.82 -25.48
C GLN A 42 2.00 -3.14 -26.26
N ASP A 43 1.68 -4.26 -25.62
CA ASP A 43 1.60 -5.57 -26.27
C ASP A 43 0.54 -5.59 -27.39
N MET A 44 -0.60 -4.92 -27.19
CA MET A 44 -1.62 -4.75 -28.23
C MET A 44 -1.10 -3.94 -29.43
N ALA A 45 -0.31 -2.89 -29.19
CA ALA A 45 0.32 -2.10 -30.25
C ALA A 45 1.32 -2.94 -31.05
N VAL A 46 2.11 -3.77 -30.37
CA VAL A 46 3.04 -4.73 -31.01
C VAL A 46 2.27 -5.81 -31.79
N ALA A 47 1.22 -6.38 -31.23
CA ALA A 47 0.38 -7.36 -31.92
C ALA A 47 -0.27 -6.76 -33.18
N ARG A 48 -0.71 -5.50 -33.11
CA ARG A 48 -1.25 -4.75 -34.26
C ARG A 48 -0.20 -4.55 -35.35
N SER A 49 1.01 -4.11 -35.00
CA SER A 49 2.08 -3.89 -36.00
C SER A 49 2.52 -5.18 -36.69
N ARG A 50 2.36 -6.32 -36.02
CA ARG A 50 2.65 -7.66 -36.55
C ARG A 50 1.46 -8.33 -37.25
N GLY A 51 0.31 -7.67 -37.35
CA GLY A 51 -0.90 -8.25 -37.97
C GLY A 51 -1.54 -9.41 -37.18
N GLN A 52 -1.20 -9.56 -35.90
CA GLN A 52 -1.67 -10.66 -35.05
C GLN A 52 -3.05 -10.37 -34.46
N MET A 53 -4.09 -10.40 -35.30
CA MET A 53 -5.44 -9.96 -34.92
C MET A 53 -6.09 -10.80 -33.81
N LEU A 54 -5.86 -12.12 -33.78
CA LEU A 54 -6.36 -12.98 -32.70
C LEU A 54 -5.71 -12.63 -31.37
N ARG A 55 -4.38 -12.54 -31.35
CA ARG A 55 -3.62 -12.16 -30.16
C ARG A 55 -4.03 -10.78 -29.63
N ARG A 56 -4.30 -9.83 -30.53
CA ARG A 56 -4.82 -8.51 -30.16
C ARG A 56 -6.17 -8.60 -29.45
N ARG A 57 -7.06 -9.52 -29.87
CA ARG A 57 -8.36 -9.72 -29.21
C ARG A 57 -8.18 -10.32 -27.82
N GLU A 58 -7.35 -11.35 -27.68
CA GLU A 58 -7.02 -11.94 -26.37
C GLU A 58 -6.46 -10.90 -25.39
N LEU A 59 -5.54 -10.05 -25.86
CA LEU A 59 -4.98 -8.97 -25.05
C LEU A 59 -6.03 -7.91 -24.66
N ALA A 60 -6.98 -7.60 -25.56
CA ALA A 60 -8.07 -6.68 -25.24
C ALA A 60 -9.05 -7.26 -24.19
N GLU A 61 -9.31 -8.57 -24.25
CA GLU A 61 -10.09 -9.27 -23.23
C GLU A 61 -9.37 -9.28 -21.88
N ALA A 62 -8.05 -9.55 -21.88
CA ALA A 62 -7.22 -9.48 -20.70
C ALA A 62 -7.21 -8.08 -20.07
N LEU A 63 -7.10 -7.03 -20.91
CA LEU A 63 -7.18 -5.63 -20.47
C LEU A 63 -8.53 -5.31 -19.84
N THR A 64 -9.63 -5.76 -20.45
CA THR A 64 -10.98 -5.57 -19.92
C THR A 64 -11.16 -6.26 -18.56
N ALA A 65 -10.65 -7.49 -18.42
CA ALA A 65 -10.69 -8.23 -17.16
C ALA A 65 -9.84 -7.54 -16.08
N LEU A 66 -8.65 -7.04 -16.44
CA LEU A 66 -7.79 -6.29 -15.53
C LEU A 66 -8.47 -5.01 -15.05
N GLN A 67 -9.01 -4.20 -15.96
CA GLN A 67 -9.75 -2.98 -15.63
C GLN A 67 -10.93 -3.25 -14.68
N GLY A 68 -11.62 -4.40 -14.85
CA GLY A 68 -12.67 -4.84 -13.93
C GLY A 68 -12.16 -5.04 -12.50
N ARG A 69 -11.01 -5.70 -12.33
CA ARG A 69 -10.37 -5.93 -11.01
C ARG A 69 -9.81 -4.63 -10.42
N CYS A 70 -9.16 -3.81 -11.23
CA CYS A 70 -8.59 -2.55 -10.75
C CYS A 70 -9.69 -1.57 -10.28
N LYS A 71 -10.86 -1.59 -10.93
CA LYS A 71 -12.04 -0.83 -10.50
C LYS A 71 -12.66 -1.33 -9.19
N THR A 72 -12.51 -2.59 -8.80
CA THR A 72 -13.01 -3.05 -7.49
C THR A 72 -12.04 -2.72 -6.35
N LEU A 73 -10.74 -2.59 -6.67
CA LEU A 73 -9.72 -2.14 -5.73
C LEU A 73 -9.92 -0.67 -5.36
N ALA A 74 -10.20 0.23 -6.30
CA ALA A 74 -10.37 1.66 -6.01
C ALA A 74 -11.44 1.99 -4.92
N PRO A 75 -12.66 1.40 -4.93
CA PRO A 75 -13.65 1.51 -3.85
C PRO A 75 -13.15 0.97 -2.51
N ALA A 76 -12.38 -0.12 -2.51
CA ALA A 76 -11.80 -0.69 -1.31
C ALA A 76 -10.75 0.25 -0.70
N GLN A 77 -9.91 0.87 -1.53
CA GLN A 77 -8.96 1.89 -1.10
C GLN A 77 -9.66 3.14 -0.54
N SER A 78 -10.74 3.58 -1.19
CA SER A 78 -11.58 4.67 -0.70
C SER A 78 -12.21 4.35 0.66
N ARG A 79 -12.59 3.09 0.91
CA ARG A 79 -13.10 2.64 2.21
C ARG A 79 -12.03 2.64 3.28
N ALA A 80 -10.83 2.13 2.98
CA ALA A 80 -9.71 2.14 3.92
C ALA A 80 -9.35 3.57 4.35
N ALA A 81 -9.21 4.50 3.39
CA ALA A 81 -8.92 5.90 3.68
C ALA A 81 -10.00 6.58 4.56
N ARG A 82 -11.28 6.23 4.38
CA ARG A 82 -12.36 6.71 5.27
C ARG A 82 -12.24 6.14 6.68
N ILE A 83 -11.86 4.87 6.81
CA ILE A 83 -11.67 4.23 8.12
C ILE A 83 -10.52 4.92 8.85
N ASP A 84 -9.38 5.14 8.20
CA ASP A 84 -8.21 5.81 8.80
C ASP A 84 -8.58 7.21 9.31
N LYS A 85 -9.36 7.96 8.52
CA LYS A 85 -9.86 9.28 8.92
C LYS A 85 -10.75 9.20 10.17
N LEU A 86 -11.71 8.28 10.20
CA LEU A 86 -12.60 8.09 11.34
C LEU A 86 -11.84 7.68 12.61
N GLU A 87 -10.82 6.82 12.48
CA GLU A 87 -9.98 6.43 13.61
C GLU A 87 -9.18 7.61 14.17
N GLN A 88 -8.71 8.52 13.30
CA GLN A 88 -8.04 9.74 13.74
C GLN A 88 -9.00 10.68 14.47
N GLU A 89 -10.21 10.88 13.93
CA GLU A 89 -11.26 11.67 14.58
C GLU A 89 -11.62 11.09 15.95
N ILE A 90 -11.74 9.76 16.09
CA ILE A 90 -12.00 9.11 17.38
C ILE A 90 -10.88 9.39 18.39
N ARG A 91 -9.60 9.36 17.98
CA ARG A 91 -8.47 9.66 18.87
C ARG A 91 -8.50 11.11 19.34
N GLU A 92 -8.81 12.03 18.44
CA GLU A 92 -8.92 13.46 18.77
C GLU A 92 -10.07 13.72 19.74
N LEU A 93 -11.26 13.18 19.45
CA LEU A 93 -12.43 13.30 20.33
C LEU A 93 -12.18 12.71 21.73
N ARG A 94 -11.43 11.62 21.84
CA ARG A 94 -11.05 11.05 23.14
C ARG A 94 -10.15 12.00 23.93
N LEU A 95 -9.17 12.63 23.28
CA LEU A 95 -8.31 13.62 23.93
C LEU A 95 -9.10 14.86 24.39
N GLU A 96 -10.06 15.31 23.58
CA GLU A 96 -10.95 16.41 23.97
C GLU A 96 -11.81 16.04 25.17
N LEU A 97 -12.35 14.82 25.20
CA LEU A 97 -13.13 14.31 26.31
C LEU A 97 -12.29 14.21 27.58
N ASP A 98 -11.08 13.67 27.51
CA ASP A 98 -10.15 13.58 28.65
C ASP A 98 -9.84 14.98 29.24
N ARG A 99 -9.66 15.99 28.38
CA ARG A 99 -9.43 17.38 28.81
C ARG A 99 -10.67 17.96 29.49
N ALA A 100 -11.85 17.76 28.92
CA ALA A 100 -13.11 18.24 29.48
C ALA A 100 -13.38 17.59 30.85
N GLU A 101 -13.11 16.29 30.98
CA GLU A 101 -13.22 15.59 32.25
C GLU A 101 -12.22 16.10 33.29
N ALA A 102 -10.97 16.41 32.90
CA ALA A 102 -9.99 16.98 33.81
C ALA A 102 -10.44 18.35 34.34
N GLN A 103 -10.94 19.22 33.46
CA GLN A 103 -11.51 20.52 33.85
C GLN A 103 -12.68 20.37 34.82
N LEU A 104 -13.55 19.37 34.59
CA LEU A 104 -14.66 19.10 35.50
C LEU A 104 -14.18 18.65 36.89
N ARG A 105 -13.13 17.81 36.95
CA ARG A 105 -12.54 17.38 38.23
C ARG A 105 -11.95 18.56 39.00
N GLU A 106 -11.23 19.46 38.32
CA GLU A 106 -10.69 20.67 38.94
C GLU A 106 -11.78 21.55 39.54
N LEU A 107 -12.88 21.78 38.80
CA LEU A 107 -14.00 22.58 39.28
C LEU A 107 -14.77 21.94 40.45
N THR A 108 -14.84 20.62 40.49
CA THR A 108 -15.60 19.88 41.53
C THR A 108 -14.80 19.58 42.79
N HIS A 109 -13.47 19.56 42.72
CA HIS A 109 -12.59 19.33 43.88
C HIS A 109 -11.99 20.63 44.44
N GLY A 110 -12.08 21.75 43.71
CA GLY A 110 -11.57 23.06 44.11
C GLY A 110 -12.59 24.00 44.77
N GLY A 111 -13.81 23.53 45.05
CA GLY A 111 -14.87 24.26 45.78
C GLY A 111 -15.30 23.52 47.02
#